data_AF-A0A5P9NJB2-F1
#
_entry.id   AF-A0A5P9NJB2-F1
#
_cell.length_a   1.000
_cell.length_b   1.000
_cell.length_c   1.000
_cell.angle_alpha   90.00
_cell.angle_beta   90.00
_cell.angle_gamma   90.00
#
_symmetry.space_group_name_H-M   'P 1'
#
loop_
_entity.id
_entity.type
_entity.pdbx_description
1 polymer ?
#
loop_
_entity_poly.entity_id
_entity_poly.type
_entity_poly.pdbx_seq_one_letter_code
_entity_poly.pdbx_strand_id
1 'polypeptide(L)'
;MIDASTHEAMAMWSANAITSFSIYLTFTFAYLTAAYLAGAKLTKYQVFVVSTLYSAGALISLFAVINNLELYTVLLNQDETLRSSITFSGEFWTYYITPLFMIGIAVSLSFMWYIRHPKTE
;
A
#
# COMPACT_ATOMS: atom_id res chain seq x y z
N MET A 1 2.29 27.57 20.79
CA MET A 1 2.74 28.21 19.54
C MET A 1 3.39 27.12 18.73
N ILE A 2 2.77 26.75 17.60
CA ILE A 2 3.30 25.68 16.76
C ILE A 2 4.53 26.22 16.05
N ASP A 3 5.62 25.47 16.12
CA ASP A 3 6.84 25.82 15.44
C ASP A 3 6.76 25.42 13.96
N ALA A 4 7.48 26.15 13.11
CA ALA A 4 7.57 25.84 11.69
C ALA A 4 8.04 24.39 11.46
N SER A 5 8.85 23.84 12.37
CA SER A 5 9.33 22.46 12.33
C SER A 5 8.22 21.41 12.43
N THR A 6 7.14 21.65 13.18
CA THR A 6 6.01 20.71 13.26
C THR A 6 5.27 20.63 11.93
N HIS A 7 5.06 21.77 11.27
CA HIS A 7 4.44 21.80 9.94
C HIS A 7 5.31 21.10 8.89
N GLU A 8 6.63 21.33 8.92
CA GLU A 8 7.58 20.65 8.05
C GLU A 8 7.57 19.13 8.28
N ALA A 9 7.54 18.68 9.53
CA ALA A 9 7.45 17.26 9.86
C ALA A 9 6.14 16.63 9.36
N MET A 10 4.99 17.29 9.55
CA MET A 10 3.71 16.80 9.04
C MET A 10 3.71 16.65 7.52
N ALA A 11 4.24 17.64 6.79
CA ALA A 11 4.36 17.57 5.34
C ALA A 11 5.25 16.41 4.89
N MET A 12 6.37 16.19 5.58
CA MET A 12 7.29 15.09 5.32
C MET A 12 6.62 13.71 5.52
N TRP A 13 5.94 13.49 6.64
CA TRP A 13 5.26 12.20 6.90
C TRP A 13 4.13 11.92 5.91
N SER A 14 3.35 12.95 5.54
CA SER A 14 2.33 12.83 4.50
C SER A 14 2.93 12.45 3.13
N ALA A 15 4.01 13.12 2.72
CA ALA A 15 4.71 12.81 1.47
C ALA A 15 5.28 11.38 1.46
N ASN A 16 5.84 10.92 2.58
CA ASN A 16 6.36 9.56 2.72
C ASN A 16 5.26 8.50 2.66
N ALA A 17 4.07 8.78 3.22
CA ALA A 17 2.91 7.90 3.08
C ALA A 17 2.49 7.76 1.61
N ILE A 18 2.37 8.87 0.88
CA ILE A 18 2.04 8.87 -0.56
C ILE A 18 3.09 8.12 -1.38
N THR A 19 4.37 8.32 -1.05
CA THR A 19 5.48 7.62 -1.71
C THR A 19 5.39 6.11 -1.48
N SER A 20 5.15 5.68 -0.24
CA SER A 20 4.99 4.27 0.11
C SER A 20 3.78 3.63 -0.59
N PHE A 21 2.68 4.38 -0.72
CA PHE A 21 1.51 3.95 -1.49
C PHE A 21 1.83 3.79 -2.98
N SER A 22 2.62 4.70 -3.55
CA SER A 22 3.03 4.63 -4.96
C SER A 22 3.96 3.44 -5.23
N ILE A 23 4.83 3.10 -4.28
CA ILE A 23 5.67 1.90 -4.33
C ILE A 23 4.80 0.63 -4.34
N TYR A 24 3.77 0.57 -3.48
CA TYR A 24 2.80 -0.52 -3.50
C TYR A 24 2.14 -0.69 -4.88
N LEU A 25 1.60 0.40 -5.46
CA LEU A 25 0.98 0.37 -6.78
C LEU A 25 1.96 -0.11 -7.86
N THR A 26 3.22 0.30 -7.78
CA THR A 26 4.28 -0.12 -8.70
C THR A 26 4.52 -1.63 -8.62
N PHE A 27 4.64 -2.18 -7.40
CA PHE A 27 4.77 -3.63 -7.22
C PHE A 27 3.55 -4.39 -7.72
N THR A 28 2.35 -3.91 -7.42
CA THR A 28 1.09 -4.52 -7.89
C THR A 28 1.02 -4.51 -9.40
N PHE A 29 1.30 -3.38 -10.06
CA PHE A 29 1.28 -3.29 -11.51
C PHE A 29 2.33 -4.20 -12.16
N ALA A 30 3.56 -4.21 -11.64
CA ALA A 30 4.62 -5.08 -12.14
C ALA A 30 4.24 -6.56 -11.99
N TYR A 31 3.67 -6.95 -10.85
CA TYR A 31 3.22 -8.32 -10.59
C TYR A 31 2.08 -8.74 -11.52
N LEU A 32 1.05 -7.90 -11.67
CA LEU A 32 -0.07 -8.16 -12.59
C LEU A 32 0.38 -8.25 -14.04
N THR A 33 1.31 -7.39 -14.45
CA THR A 33 1.90 -7.41 -15.80
C THR A 33 2.68 -8.71 -16.03
N ALA A 34 3.52 -9.12 -15.07
CA ALA A 34 4.25 -10.38 -15.15
C ALA A 34 3.30 -11.59 -15.18
N ALA A 35 2.24 -11.57 -14.36
CA ALA A 35 1.20 -12.59 -14.36
C ALA A 35 0.49 -12.67 -15.72
N TYR A 36 0.12 -11.53 -16.31
CA TYR A 36 -0.56 -11.48 -17.61
C TYR A 36 0.32 -11.98 -18.76
N LEU A 37 1.57 -11.48 -18.85
CA LEU A 37 2.45 -11.76 -20.00
C LEU A 37 3.12 -13.15 -19.93
N ALA A 38 3.49 -13.58 -18.71
CA ALA A 38 4.32 -14.76 -18.51
C ALA A 38 3.70 -15.81 -17.59
N GLY A 39 2.59 -15.51 -16.89
CA GLY A 39 2.07 -16.34 -15.81
C GLY A 39 1.80 -17.79 -16.20
N ALA A 40 1.29 -18.04 -17.41
CA ALA A 40 1.04 -19.38 -17.93
C ALA A 40 2.32 -20.20 -18.20
N LYS A 41 3.45 -19.54 -18.44
CA LYS A 41 4.74 -20.17 -18.75
C LYS A 41 5.61 -20.42 -17.53
N LEU A 42 5.25 -19.85 -16.36
CA LEU A 42 6.04 -19.98 -15.15
C LEU A 42 5.83 -21.35 -14.47
N THR A 43 6.94 -21.95 -14.06
CA THR A 43 6.94 -23.16 -13.22
C THR A 43 6.35 -22.86 -11.85
N LYS A 44 5.84 -23.89 -11.14
CA LYS A 44 5.28 -23.72 -9.79
C LYS A 44 6.26 -23.03 -8.82
N TYR A 45 7.55 -23.34 -8.92
CA TYR A 45 8.58 -22.72 -8.10
C TYR A 45 8.78 -21.23 -8.43
N GLN A 46 8.85 -20.87 -9.71
CA GLN A 46 8.97 -19.46 -10.11
C GLN A 46 7.78 -18.64 -9.64
N VAL A 47 6.57 -19.19 -9.75
CA VAL A 47 5.37 -18.52 -9.24
C VAL A 47 5.45 -18.30 -7.74
N PHE A 48 5.84 -19.34 -6.98
CA PHE A 48 6.01 -19.19 -5.54
C PHE A 48 6.99 -18.06 -5.19
N VAL A 49 8.17 -18.04 -5.81
CA VAL A 49 9.18 -16.99 -5.58
C VAL A 49 8.63 -15.60 -5.90
N VAL A 50 8.01 -15.42 -7.07
CA VAL A 50 7.50 -14.10 -7.51
C VAL A 50 6.32 -13.65 -6.63
N SER A 51 5.41 -14.55 -6.27
CA SER A 51 4.30 -14.25 -5.36
C SER A 51 4.78 -13.91 -3.95
N THR A 52 5.80 -14.58 -3.43
CA THR A 52 6.41 -14.26 -2.13
C THR A 52 7.09 -12.91 -2.15
N LEU A 53 7.90 -12.61 -3.19
CA LEU A 53 8.57 -11.31 -3.34
C LEU A 53 7.56 -10.17 -3.45
N TYR A 54 6.51 -10.34 -4.26
CA TYR A 54 5.41 -9.39 -4.36
C TYR A 54 4.73 -9.17 -3.01
N SER A 55 4.32 -10.24 -2.34
CA SER A 55 3.60 -10.15 -1.06
C SER A 55 4.46 -9.47 0.00
N ALA A 56 5.75 -9.79 0.08
CA ALA A 56 6.67 -9.15 1.01
C ALA A 56 6.83 -7.64 0.70
N GLY A 57 7.06 -7.26 -0.56
CA GLY A 57 7.19 -5.86 -0.95
C GLY A 57 5.90 -5.06 -0.73
N ALA A 58 4.75 -5.66 -1.04
CA ALA A 58 3.44 -5.06 -0.80
C ALA A 58 3.16 -4.86 0.70
N LEU A 59 3.49 -5.84 1.54
CA LEU A 59 3.35 -5.74 2.99
C LEU A 59 4.30 -4.71 3.60
N ILE A 60 5.58 -4.66 3.17
CA ILE A 60 6.53 -3.64 3.61
C ILE A 60 5.99 -2.24 3.27
N SER A 61 5.45 -2.07 2.07
CA SER A 61 4.85 -0.80 1.64
C SER A 61 3.61 -0.45 2.48
N LEU A 62 2.78 -1.43 2.82
CA LEU A 62 1.64 -1.25 3.74
C LEU A 62 2.10 -0.78 5.12
N PHE A 63 3.07 -1.47 5.73
CA PHE A 63 3.60 -1.07 7.04
C PHE A 63 4.22 0.32 7.02
N ALA A 64 4.90 0.69 5.93
CA ALA A 64 5.44 2.03 5.75
C ALA A 64 4.32 3.07 5.68
N VAL A 65 3.25 2.82 4.90
CA VAL A 65 2.09 3.73 4.84
C VAL A 65 1.46 3.91 6.22
N ILE A 66 1.19 2.82 6.93
CA ILE A 66 0.57 2.86 8.27
C ILE A 66 1.43 3.67 9.24
N ASN A 67 2.74 3.38 9.34
CA ASN A 67 3.64 4.13 10.23
C ASN A 67 3.66 5.63 9.92
N ASN A 68 3.75 6.00 8.64
CA ASN A 68 3.77 7.41 8.24
C ASN A 68 2.44 8.10 8.56
N LEU A 69 1.30 7.41 8.37
CA LEU A 69 -0.03 7.94 8.72
C LEU A 69 -0.23 8.07 10.23
N GLU A 70 0.27 7.12 11.03
CA GLU A 70 0.21 7.20 12.49
C GLU A 70 1.03 8.38 13.02
N LEU A 71 2.27 8.54 12.54
CA LEU A 71 3.12 9.69 12.91
C LEU A 71 2.48 11.02 12.49
N TYR A 72 1.90 11.09 11.30
CA TYR A 72 1.13 12.24 10.85
C TYR A 72 -0.06 12.54 11.78
N THR A 73 -0.78 11.50 12.21
CA THR A 73 -1.96 11.63 13.09
C THR A 73 -1.58 12.09 14.50
N VAL A 74 -0.46 11.59 15.04
CA VAL A 74 0.07 12.02 16.34
C VAL A 74 0.38 13.52 16.32
N LEU A 75 1.05 14.01 15.28
CA LEU A 75 1.34 15.45 15.13
C LEU A 75 0.06 16.27 14.90
N LEU A 76 -0.86 15.77 14.07
CA LEU A 76 -2.13 16.44 13.82
C LEU A 76 -2.97 16.62 15.10
N ASN A 77 -2.96 15.63 15.99
CA ASN A 77 -3.70 15.68 17.25
C ASN A 77 -3.11 16.67 18.27
N GLN A 78 -1.91 17.21 18.03
CA GLN A 78 -1.34 18.28 18.86
C GLN A 78 -1.88 19.67 18.49
N ASP A 79 -2.56 19.83 17.36
CA ASP A 79 -3.16 21.09 16.92
C ASP A 79 -4.65 20.96 16.58
N GLU A 80 -5.49 21.54 17.45
CA GLU A 80 -6.94 21.59 17.25
C GLU A 80 -7.36 22.39 16.01
N THR A 81 -6.60 23.42 15.63
CA THR A 81 -6.90 24.29 14.49
C THR A 81 -6.78 23.49 13.20
N LEU A 82 -5.63 22.82 13.00
CA LEU A 82 -5.43 21.95 11.85
C LEU A 82 -6.40 20.78 11.86
N ARG A 83 -6.62 20.13 13.01
CA ARG A 83 -7.57 19.03 13.12
C ARG A 83 -8.99 19.42 12.65
N SER A 84 -9.45 20.64 12.99
CA SER A 84 -10.77 21.12 12.58
C SER A 84 -10.90 21.41 11.08
N SER A 85 -9.77 21.67 10.41
CA SER A 85 -9.73 21.99 8.97
C SER A 85 -9.75 20.76 8.06
N ILE A 86 -9.48 19.56 8.60
CA ILE A 86 -9.36 18.33 7.81
C ILE A 86 -10.64 17.51 7.96
N THR A 87 -11.36 17.31 6.86
CA THR A 87 -12.63 16.57 6.83
C THR A 87 -12.48 15.07 7.12
N PHE A 88 -11.34 14.48 6.75
CA PHE A 88 -11.04 13.08 6.98
C PHE A 88 -9.96 12.94 8.05
N SER A 89 -10.32 12.40 9.22
CA SER A 89 -9.38 12.13 10.30
C SER A 89 -8.30 11.12 9.86
N GLY A 90 -7.14 11.15 10.53
CA GLY A 90 -6.10 10.15 10.30
C GLY A 90 -6.58 8.71 10.53
N GLU A 91 -7.50 8.51 11.49
CA GLU A 91 -8.11 7.21 11.79
C GLU A 91 -8.91 6.64 10.61
N PHE A 92 -9.62 7.51 9.87
CA PHE A 92 -10.34 7.10 8.66
C PHE A 92 -9.35 6.46 7.67
N TRP A 93 -8.24 7.15 7.38
CA TRP A 93 -7.24 6.65 6.43
C TRP A 93 -6.65 5.31 6.86
N THR A 94 -6.24 5.16 8.13
CA THR A 94 -5.68 3.90 8.63
C THR A 94 -6.67 2.74 8.53
N TYR A 95 -7.95 2.98 8.84
CA TYR A 95 -8.98 1.95 8.81
C TYR A 95 -9.31 1.46 7.39
N TYR A 96 -9.31 2.35 6.39
CA TYR A 96 -9.65 1.99 5.00
C TYR A 96 -8.45 1.57 4.15
N ILE A 97 -7.25 2.08 4.41
CA ILE A 97 -6.09 1.77 3.59
C ILE A 97 -5.60 0.34 3.80
N THR A 98 -5.68 -0.16 5.04
CA THR A 98 -5.29 -1.53 5.38
C THR A 98 -6.10 -2.58 4.61
N PRO A 99 -7.45 -2.60 4.67
CA PRO A 99 -8.23 -3.57 3.90
C PRO A 99 -8.07 -3.36 2.40
N LEU A 100 -7.91 -2.12 1.90
CA LEU A 100 -7.65 -1.86 0.49
C LEU A 100 -6.38 -2.57 0.00
N PHE A 101 -5.27 -2.45 0.73
CA PHE A 101 -4.02 -3.14 0.41
C PHE A 101 -4.17 -4.66 0.44
N MET A 102 -4.82 -5.18 1.49
CA MET A 102 -5.02 -6.62 1.67
C MET A 102 -5.89 -7.20 0.54
N ILE A 103 -6.95 -6.50 0.15
CA ILE A 103 -7.78 -6.86 -1.00
C ILE A 103 -6.95 -6.83 -2.28
N GLY A 104 -6.15 -5.77 -2.52
CA GLY A 104 -5.31 -5.69 -3.71
C GLY A 104 -4.25 -6.80 -3.79
N ILE A 105 -3.66 -7.20 -2.66
CA ILE A 105 -2.77 -8.36 -2.57
C ILE A 105 -3.54 -9.64 -2.94
N ALA A 106 -4.68 -9.88 -2.29
CA ALA A 106 -5.49 -11.09 -2.52
C ALA A 106 -5.99 -11.20 -3.96
N VAL A 107 -6.48 -10.11 -4.55
CA VAL A 107 -6.93 -10.03 -5.95
C VAL A 107 -5.77 -10.31 -6.89
N SER A 108 -4.59 -9.74 -6.63
CA SER A 108 -3.41 -9.95 -7.47
C SER A 108 -2.95 -11.41 -7.46
N LEU A 109 -2.86 -12.03 -6.28
CA LEU A 109 -2.52 -13.45 -6.15
C LEU A 109 -3.57 -14.34 -6.84
N SER A 110 -4.86 -14.01 -6.67
CA SER A 110 -5.96 -14.73 -7.32
C SER A 110 -5.93 -14.61 -8.84
N PHE A 111 -5.57 -13.43 -9.37
CA PHE A 111 -5.40 -13.20 -10.80
C PHE A 111 -4.31 -14.10 -11.39
N MET A 112 -3.16 -14.19 -10.72
CA MET A 112 -2.08 -15.10 -11.13
C MET A 112 -2.52 -16.56 -11.10
N TRP A 113 -3.32 -16.96 -10.11
CA TRP A 113 -3.89 -18.30 -10.07
C TRP A 113 -4.84 -18.56 -11.25
N TYR A 114 -5.70 -17.60 -11.58
CA TYR A 114 -6.65 -17.70 -12.69
C TYR A 114 -5.95 -17.84 -14.05
N ILE A 115 -4.92 -17.03 -14.33
CA ILE A 115 -4.14 -17.14 -15.58
C ILE A 115 -3.52 -18.53 -15.76
N ARG A 116 -3.18 -19.22 -14.66
CA ARG A 116 -2.56 -20.55 -14.69
C ARG A 116 -3.54 -21.71 -14.78
N HIS A 117 -4.81 -21.46 -14.47
CA HIS A 117 -5.87 -22.48 -14.51
C HIS A 117 -7.00 -21.97 -15.42
N PRO A 118 -6.74 -21.78 -16.72
CA PRO A 118 -7.79 -21.42 -17.66
C PRO A 118 -8.89 -22.49 -17.60
N LYS A 119 -10.15 -22.07 -17.50
CA LYS A 119 -11.27 -23.01 -17.60
C LYS A 119 -11.23 -23.58 -19.02
N THR A 120 -11.16 -24.91 -19.13
CA THR A 120 -11.41 -25.60 -20.39
C THR A 120 -12.88 -25.38 -20.75
N GLU A 121 -13.13 -24.47 -21.69
CA GLU A 121 -14.39 -24.37 -22.41
C GLU A 121 -14.54 -25.52 -23.42
#